data_AF-A0A1T5EC37-F1
#
_entry.id   AF-A0A1T5EC37-F1
#
_cell.length_a   1.000
_cell.length_b   1.000
_cell.length_c   1.000
_cell.angle_alpha   90.00
_cell.angle_beta   90.00
_cell.angle_gamma   90.00
#
_symmetry.space_group_name_H-M   'P 1'
#
loop_
_entity.id
_entity.type
_entity.pdbx_description
1 polymer ?
#
loop_
_entity_poly.entity_id
_entity_poly.type
_entity_poly.pdbx_seq_one_letter_code
_entity_poly.pdbx_strand_id
1 'polypeptide(L)'
;MKKSALFCCFIVSAFCFSQATPKTLANTTKKKIIDEYIVVSNYENALKLYIANYLESIRTDYNVTPPKEILSQTQVDKIIKEFDFNNYKFSIYNSFSFISEENLKKLVTFYKSLNGDLAQHNTMFLIDSLIDLNLKNKINYEIETLKTK
;
A
#
# COMPACT_ATOMS: atom_id res chain seq x y z
N MET A 1 46.80 16.59 -39.13
CA MET A 1 45.35 16.29 -38.98
C MET A 1 45.16 15.31 -37.83
N LYS A 2 44.08 15.47 -37.04
CA LYS A 2 43.56 14.55 -36.00
C LYS A 2 44.20 14.60 -34.60
N LYS A 3 44.00 15.67 -33.82
CA LYS A 3 44.05 15.62 -32.33
C LYS A 3 43.15 16.68 -31.64
N SER A 4 41.94 16.93 -32.12
CA SER A 4 41.09 18.01 -31.54
C SER A 4 39.62 17.65 -31.34
N ALA A 5 39.24 16.37 -31.42
CA ALA A 5 37.82 15.96 -31.37
C ALA A 5 37.43 15.16 -30.12
N LEU A 6 38.22 15.17 -29.03
CA LEU A 6 37.94 14.33 -27.86
C LEU A 6 37.70 15.07 -26.54
N PHE A 7 37.46 16.39 -26.58
CA PHE A 7 37.32 17.21 -25.36
C PHE A 7 35.95 17.90 -25.19
N CYS A 8 34.97 17.60 -26.04
CA CYS A 8 33.63 18.22 -25.95
C CYS A 8 32.52 17.33 -25.36
N CYS A 9 32.82 16.08 -24.96
CA CYS A 9 31.79 15.17 -24.43
C CYS A 9 31.70 15.11 -22.90
N PHE A 10 32.52 15.87 -22.16
CA PHE A 10 32.62 15.72 -20.70
C PHE A 10 31.85 16.76 -19.85
N ILE A 11 31.09 17.68 -20.45
CA ILE A 11 30.49 18.81 -19.70
C ILE A 11 28.95 18.74 -19.59
N VAL A 12 28.26 17.82 -20.27
CA VAL A 12 26.78 17.82 -20.29
C VAL A 12 26.14 16.87 -19.25
N SER A 13 26.89 16.02 -18.55
CA SER A 13 26.32 15.05 -17.59
C SER A 13 26.03 15.60 -16.18
N ALA A 14 26.29 16.89 -15.90
CA ALA A 14 26.10 17.47 -14.56
C ALA A 14 24.70 18.04 -14.28
N PHE A 15 23.78 18.03 -15.24
CA PHE A 15 22.37 18.39 -15.01
C PHE A 15 21.49 17.16 -14.81
N CYS A 16 21.91 16.26 -13.92
CA CYS A 16 20.93 15.44 -13.22
C CYS A 16 20.17 16.38 -12.29
N PHE A 17 19.04 16.91 -12.78
CA PHE A 17 17.98 17.36 -11.91
C PHE A 17 17.65 16.19 -10.98
N SER A 18 18.17 16.23 -9.77
CA SER A 18 17.51 15.62 -8.62
C SER A 18 16.13 16.28 -8.59
N GLN A 19 15.17 15.70 -9.32
CA GLN A 19 13.77 15.94 -9.06
C GLN A 19 13.60 15.47 -7.62
N ALA A 20 13.65 16.42 -6.69
CA ALA A 20 13.10 16.22 -5.38
C ALA A 20 11.65 15.84 -5.65
N THR A 21 11.37 14.54 -5.67
CA THR A 21 10.00 14.04 -5.71
C THR A 21 9.31 14.81 -4.61
N PRO A 22 8.34 15.68 -4.92
CA PRO A 22 7.67 16.40 -3.85
C PRO A 22 7.07 15.30 -3.01
N LYS A 23 7.54 15.16 -1.77
CA LYS A 23 6.79 14.44 -0.75
C LYS A 23 5.54 15.27 -0.59
N THR A 24 4.54 15.03 -1.43
CA THR A 24 3.20 15.56 -1.27
C THR A 24 2.63 14.84 -0.06
N LEU A 25 3.08 15.21 1.14
CA LEU A 25 2.24 15.00 2.31
C LEU A 25 0.89 15.62 1.94
N ALA A 26 -0.18 14.85 2.09
CA ALA A 26 -1.52 15.40 1.99
C ALA A 26 -1.56 16.65 2.88
N ASN A 27 -1.88 17.82 2.29
CA ASN A 27 -2.11 19.01 3.09
C ASN A 27 -3.17 18.70 4.16
N THR A 28 -3.21 19.46 5.25
CA THR A 28 -4.12 19.17 6.38
C THR A 28 -5.58 19.01 5.95
N THR A 29 -6.02 19.71 4.91
CA THR A 29 -7.37 19.58 4.32
C THR A 29 -7.58 18.23 3.64
N LYS A 30 -6.69 17.80 2.76
CA LYS A 30 -6.76 16.48 2.10
C LYS A 30 -6.71 15.35 3.12
N LYS A 31 -5.88 15.47 4.16
CA LYS A 31 -5.80 14.47 5.22
C LYS A 31 -7.16 14.23 5.88
N LYS A 32 -7.90 15.29 6.21
CA LYS A 32 -9.26 15.18 6.78
C LYS A 32 -10.24 14.46 5.85
N ILE A 33 -10.18 14.73 4.54
CA ILE A 33 -11.05 14.07 3.56
C ILE A 33 -10.67 12.59 3.42
N ILE A 34 -9.38 12.26 3.47
CA ILE A 34 -8.90 10.86 3.46
C ILE A 34 -9.33 10.15 4.76
N ASP A 35 -9.26 10.81 5.91
CA ASP A 35 -9.76 10.26 7.17
C ASP A 35 -11.26 9.96 7.11
N GLU A 36 -12.05 10.89 6.56
CA GLU A 36 -13.48 10.67 6.34
C GLU A 36 -13.71 9.50 5.38
N TYR A 37 -12.97 9.45 4.27
CA TYR A 37 -12.99 8.32 3.33
C TYR A 37 -12.74 6.98 4.02
N ILE A 38 -11.70 6.89 4.85
CA ILE A 38 -11.33 5.67 5.60
C ILE A 38 -12.52 5.18 6.44
N VAL A 39 -13.22 6.10 7.11
CA VAL A 39 -14.37 5.78 7.96
C VAL A 39 -15.56 5.34 7.12
N VAL A 40 -15.97 6.14 6.12
CA VAL A 40 -17.20 5.85 5.37
C VAL A 40 -17.09 4.63 4.45
N SER A 41 -15.88 4.20 4.12
CA SER A 41 -15.63 3.01 3.28
C SER A 41 -15.34 1.74 4.06
N ASN A 42 -15.46 1.76 5.40
CA ASN A 42 -15.05 0.63 6.26
C ASN A 42 -13.62 0.13 5.94
N TYR A 43 -12.72 1.05 5.56
CA TYR A 43 -11.45 0.71 4.91
C TYR A 43 -10.57 -0.22 5.74
N GLU A 44 -10.53 -0.01 7.06
CA GLU A 44 -9.75 -0.86 7.97
C GLU A 44 -10.22 -2.32 7.93
N ASN A 45 -11.53 -2.54 7.92
CA ASN A 45 -12.11 -3.89 7.88
C ASN A 45 -11.83 -4.56 6.54
N ALA A 46 -12.03 -3.82 5.44
CA ALA A 46 -11.71 -4.31 4.09
C ALA A 46 -10.22 -4.66 3.95
N LEU A 47 -9.34 -3.81 4.49
CA LEU A 47 -7.89 -4.03 4.48
C LEU A 47 -7.50 -5.26 5.31
N LYS A 48 -8.09 -5.45 6.51
CA LYS A 48 -7.86 -6.66 7.33
C LYS A 48 -8.33 -7.93 6.63
N LEU A 49 -9.48 -7.89 5.96
CA LEU A 49 -9.97 -9.00 5.16
C LEU A 49 -9.03 -9.30 3.97
N TYR A 50 -8.52 -8.26 3.32
CA TYR A 50 -7.50 -8.40 2.28
C TYR A 50 -6.22 -9.06 2.80
N ILE A 51 -5.73 -8.65 3.97
CA ILE A 51 -4.56 -9.28 4.63
C ILE A 51 -4.84 -10.76 4.90
N ALA A 52 -6.02 -11.10 5.43
CA ALA A 52 -6.40 -12.48 5.71
C ALA A 52 -6.40 -13.34 4.43
N ASN A 53 -6.99 -12.83 3.35
CA ASN A 53 -7.01 -13.52 2.05
C ASN A 53 -5.60 -13.68 1.47
N TYR A 54 -4.77 -12.64 1.58
CA TYR A 54 -3.38 -12.70 1.15
C TYR A 54 -2.59 -13.77 1.92
N LEU A 55 -2.70 -13.78 3.24
CA LEU A 55 -2.05 -14.76 4.11
C LEU A 55 -2.49 -16.19 3.78
N GLU A 56 -3.78 -16.42 3.56
CA GLU A 56 -4.27 -17.75 3.16
C GLU A 56 -3.71 -18.18 1.81
N SER A 57 -3.62 -17.25 0.85
CA SER A 57 -3.06 -17.53 -0.48
C SER A 57 -1.58 -17.94 -0.46
N ILE A 58 -0.83 -17.53 0.57
CA ILE A 58 0.61 -17.82 0.72
C ILE A 58 0.91 -18.80 1.85
N ARG A 59 -0.13 -19.34 2.51
CA ARG A 59 0.02 -20.21 3.70
C ARG A 59 0.74 -21.50 3.38
N THR A 60 0.57 -22.01 2.15
CA THR A 60 1.15 -23.26 1.66
C THR A 60 1.99 -23.01 0.42
N ASP A 61 3.21 -23.53 0.40
CA ASP A 61 4.05 -23.60 -0.80
C ASP A 61 3.65 -24.82 -1.63
N TYR A 62 2.94 -24.57 -2.73
CA TYR A 62 2.56 -25.59 -3.70
C TYR A 62 3.64 -25.86 -4.75
N ASN A 63 4.76 -25.13 -4.74
CA ASN A 63 5.86 -25.33 -5.69
C ASN A 63 6.83 -26.46 -5.29
N VAL A 64 6.62 -27.07 -4.11
CA VAL A 64 7.41 -28.19 -3.59
C VAL A 64 6.56 -29.45 -3.45
N THR A 65 7.18 -30.63 -3.52
CA THR A 65 6.51 -31.94 -3.38
C THR A 65 7.07 -32.72 -2.19
N PRO A 66 6.27 -33.05 -1.16
CA PRO A 66 4.87 -32.65 -0.98
C PRO A 66 4.75 -31.13 -0.69
N PRO A 67 3.55 -30.52 -0.89
CA PRO A 67 3.29 -29.14 -0.51
C PRO A 67 3.69 -28.88 0.94
N LYS A 68 4.26 -27.71 1.21
CA LYS A 68 4.82 -27.36 2.52
C LYS A 68 4.05 -26.22 3.15
N GLU A 69 3.56 -26.41 4.38
CA GLU A 69 3.01 -25.32 5.17
C GLU A 69 4.11 -24.30 5.50
N ILE A 70 3.90 -23.05 5.10
CA ILE A 70 4.79 -21.91 5.37
C ILE A 70 4.34 -21.17 6.64
N LEU A 71 3.02 -21.12 6.87
CA LEU A 71 2.39 -20.43 7.99
C LEU A 71 1.32 -21.33 8.61
N SER A 72 1.36 -21.47 9.94
CA SER A 72 0.26 -22.07 10.69
C SER A 72 -0.92 -21.11 10.82
N GLN A 73 -2.14 -21.62 11.04
CA GLN A 73 -3.32 -20.79 11.31
C GLN A 73 -3.08 -19.83 12.49
N THR A 74 -2.41 -20.29 13.55
CA THR A 74 -2.08 -19.47 14.71
C THR A 74 -1.18 -18.28 14.34
N GLN A 75 -0.24 -18.45 13.40
CA GLN A 75 0.59 -17.35 12.90
C GLN A 75 -0.21 -16.37 12.06
N VAL A 76 -1.13 -16.87 11.21
CA VAL A 76 -2.04 -16.03 10.42
C VAL A 76 -2.90 -15.16 11.35
N ASP A 77 -3.55 -15.77 12.33
CA ASP A 77 -4.41 -15.07 13.30
C ASP A 77 -3.61 -14.02 14.09
N LYS A 78 -2.36 -14.34 14.46
CA LYS A 78 -1.47 -13.41 15.15
C LYS A 78 -1.14 -12.20 14.29
N ILE A 79 -0.75 -12.38 13.03
CA ILE A 79 -0.40 -11.28 12.12
C ILE A 79 -1.61 -10.35 11.93
N ILE A 80 -2.81 -10.91 11.71
CA ILE A 80 -4.04 -10.12 11.53
C ILE A 80 -4.37 -9.34 12.81
N LYS A 81 -4.25 -9.97 13.98
CA LYS A 81 -4.56 -9.36 15.28
C LYS A 81 -3.58 -8.24 15.64
N GLU A 82 -2.30 -8.41 15.34
CA GLU A 82 -1.23 -7.45 15.66
C GLU A 82 -1.09 -6.35 14.59
N PHE A 83 -1.86 -6.41 13.50
CA PHE A 83 -1.82 -5.39 12.44
C PHE A 83 -2.28 -4.02 12.96
N ASP A 84 -1.32 -3.11 13.08
CA ASP A 84 -1.55 -1.72 13.46
C ASP A 84 -1.95 -0.88 12.23
N PHE A 85 -3.25 -0.71 12.06
CA PHE A 85 -3.82 0.12 10.99
C PHE A 85 -3.41 1.59 11.11
N ASN A 86 -3.29 2.14 12.33
CA ASN A 86 -2.96 3.55 12.51
C ASN A 86 -1.53 3.85 12.05
N ASN A 87 -0.59 2.96 12.34
CA ASN A 87 0.77 3.06 11.80
C ASN A 87 0.80 2.89 10.28
N TYR A 88 -0.08 2.06 9.72
CA TYR A 88 -0.17 1.85 8.28
C TYR A 88 -0.83 3.01 7.51
N LYS A 89 -1.66 3.85 8.16
CA LYS A 89 -2.35 5.00 7.53
C LYS A 89 -1.43 5.94 6.76
N PHE A 90 -0.15 6.03 7.12
CA PHE A 90 0.82 6.82 6.37
C PHE A 90 0.90 6.40 4.88
N SER A 91 0.89 5.10 4.60
CA SER A 91 0.88 4.56 3.23
C SER A 91 -0.38 5.00 2.47
N ILE A 92 -1.53 4.99 3.15
CA ILE A 92 -2.82 5.42 2.60
C ILE A 92 -2.77 6.92 2.31
N TYR A 93 -2.34 7.75 3.27
CA TYR A 93 -2.24 9.20 3.04
C TYR A 93 -1.31 9.54 1.88
N ASN A 94 -0.19 8.84 1.76
CA ASN A 94 0.77 9.08 0.69
C ASN A 94 0.15 8.75 -0.68
N SER A 95 -0.47 7.59 -0.81
CA SER A 95 -1.15 7.17 -2.05
C SER A 95 -2.30 8.11 -2.43
N PHE A 96 -3.21 8.39 -1.50
CA PHE A 96 -4.38 9.24 -1.77
C PHE A 96 -4.01 10.73 -1.93
N SER A 97 -2.79 11.16 -1.58
CA SER A 97 -2.33 12.54 -1.76
C SER A 97 -2.30 12.98 -3.23
N PHE A 98 -2.11 12.04 -4.15
CA PHE A 98 -2.06 12.25 -5.59
C PHE A 98 -3.45 12.47 -6.21
N ILE A 99 -4.52 12.12 -5.49
CA ILE A 99 -5.90 12.37 -5.93
C ILE A 99 -6.26 13.84 -5.68
N SER A 100 -6.96 14.48 -6.63
CA SER A 100 -7.45 15.85 -6.44
C SER A 100 -8.45 15.92 -5.28
N GLU A 101 -8.51 17.07 -4.60
CA GLU A 101 -9.45 17.25 -3.49
C GLU A 101 -10.91 17.03 -3.92
N GLU A 102 -11.28 17.50 -5.12
CA GLU A 102 -12.60 17.30 -5.71
C GLU A 102 -12.92 15.81 -5.88
N ASN A 103 -11.98 15.03 -6.41
CA ASN A 103 -12.19 13.60 -6.61
C ASN A 103 -12.23 12.83 -5.28
N LEU A 104 -11.45 13.23 -4.27
CA LEU A 104 -11.57 12.67 -2.91
C LEU A 104 -12.96 12.92 -2.31
N LYS A 105 -13.51 14.12 -2.46
CA LYS A 105 -14.89 14.43 -2.00
C LYS A 105 -15.93 13.59 -2.74
N LYS A 106 -15.80 13.43 -4.05
CA LYS A 106 -16.68 12.54 -4.84
C LYS A 106 -16.58 11.09 -4.37
N LEU A 107 -15.38 10.62 -4.04
CA LEU A 107 -15.16 9.28 -3.51
C LEU A 107 -15.85 9.07 -2.16
N VAL A 108 -15.75 10.05 -1.25
CA VAL A 108 -16.48 10.04 0.03
C VAL A 108 -18.00 9.97 -0.21
N THR A 109 -18.54 10.82 -1.08
CA THR A 109 -19.97 10.81 -1.41
C THR A 109 -20.42 9.47 -1.99
N PHE A 110 -19.61 8.88 -2.86
CA PHE A 110 -19.88 7.57 -3.45
C PHE A 110 -20.00 6.48 -2.38
N TYR A 111 -19.02 6.34 -1.49
CA TYR A 111 -19.10 5.32 -0.43
C TYR A 111 -20.24 5.58 0.56
N LYS A 112 -20.54 6.85 0.90
CA LYS A 112 -21.72 7.20 1.71
C LYS A 112 -23.02 6.75 1.05
N SER A 113 -23.15 6.89 -0.28
CA SER A 113 -24.34 6.46 -1.02
C SER A 113 -24.58 4.95 -0.99
N LEU A 114 -23.55 4.17 -0.66
CA LEU A 114 -23.57 2.71 -0.55
C LEU A 114 -23.60 2.23 0.90
N ASN A 115 -23.75 3.13 1.88
CA ASN A 115 -23.59 2.83 3.31
C ASN A 115 -22.25 2.15 3.63
N GLY A 116 -21.22 2.45 2.85
CA GLY A 116 -19.86 1.93 3.02
C GLY A 116 -19.58 0.56 2.40
N ASP A 117 -20.60 -0.19 1.99
CA ASP A 117 -20.42 -1.54 1.46
C ASP A 117 -20.48 -1.56 -0.08
N LEU A 118 -19.32 -1.71 -0.72
CA LEU A 118 -19.27 -1.95 -2.18
C LEU A 118 -19.70 -3.36 -2.55
N ALA A 119 -19.46 -4.31 -1.66
CA ALA A 119 -19.78 -5.72 -1.81
C ALA A 119 -20.08 -6.30 -0.42
N GLN A 120 -20.74 -7.45 -0.39
CA GLN A 120 -21.10 -8.13 0.85
C GLN A 120 -19.86 -8.34 1.72
N HIS A 121 -19.96 -8.01 3.01
CA HIS A 121 -18.89 -8.18 4.00
C HIS A 121 -17.58 -7.43 3.69
N ASN A 122 -17.62 -6.30 2.97
CA ASN A 122 -16.43 -5.49 2.66
C ASN A 122 -15.37 -6.25 1.84
N THR A 123 -15.78 -7.21 1.00
CA THR A 123 -14.87 -7.98 0.14
C THR A 123 -14.27 -7.16 -1.01
N MET A 124 -14.78 -5.95 -1.25
CA MET A 124 -14.32 -5.05 -2.29
C MET A 124 -14.07 -3.65 -1.72
N PHE A 125 -12.89 -3.11 -2.01
CA PHE A 125 -12.51 -1.75 -1.64
C PHE A 125 -11.48 -1.21 -2.64
N LEU A 126 -11.29 0.11 -2.64
CA LEU A 126 -10.31 0.75 -3.51
C LEU A 126 -8.91 0.65 -2.90
N ILE A 127 -8.02 -0.02 -3.62
CA ILE A 127 -6.59 -0.13 -3.30
C ILE A 127 -5.77 0.18 -4.54
N ASP A 128 -4.74 1.02 -4.41
CA ASP A 128 -3.78 1.24 -5.48
C ASP A 128 -2.57 0.29 -5.34
N SER A 129 -1.71 0.28 -6.36
CA SER A 129 -0.51 -0.58 -6.35
C SER A 129 0.48 -0.22 -5.25
N LEU A 130 0.52 1.03 -4.79
CA LEU A 130 1.47 1.48 -3.77
C LEU A 130 1.03 1.01 -2.38
N ILE A 131 -0.25 1.13 -2.06
CA ILE A 131 -0.86 0.58 -0.85
C ILE A 131 -0.67 -0.94 -0.85
N ASP A 132 -1.04 -1.62 -1.95
CA ASP A 132 -0.88 -3.08 -2.04
C ASP A 132 0.57 -3.52 -1.77
N LEU A 133 1.54 -2.93 -2.47
CA LEU A 133 2.95 -3.24 -2.31
C LEU A 133 3.44 -2.99 -0.89
N ASN A 134 3.14 -1.81 -0.33
CA ASN A 134 3.57 -1.45 1.02
C ASN A 134 2.95 -2.35 2.08
N LEU A 135 1.70 -2.78 1.86
CA LEU A 135 1.02 -3.71 2.76
C LEU A 135 1.70 -5.07 2.73
N LYS A 136 1.86 -5.66 1.53
CA LYS A 136 2.50 -6.96 1.36
C LYS A 136 3.92 -6.98 1.92
N ASN A 137 4.69 -5.91 1.70
CA ASN A 137 6.03 -5.77 2.28
C ASN A 137 6.00 -5.78 3.82
N LYS A 138 5.05 -5.04 4.43
CA LYS A 138 4.87 -5.05 5.89
C LYS A 138 4.52 -6.45 6.37
N ILE A 139 3.54 -7.12 5.75
CA ILE A 139 3.11 -8.46 6.14
C ILE A 139 4.24 -9.49 5.99
N ASN A 140 4.98 -9.45 4.88
CA ASN A 140 6.12 -10.34 4.64
C ASN A 140 7.23 -10.12 5.68
N TYR A 141 7.48 -8.88 6.10
CA TYR A 141 8.41 -8.60 7.18
C TYR A 141 7.95 -9.22 8.52
N GLU A 142 6.66 -9.14 8.86
CA GLU A 142 6.14 -9.79 10.06
C GLU A 142 6.26 -11.32 9.98
N ILE A 143 6.01 -11.91 8.80
CA ILE A 143 6.19 -13.35 8.55
C ILE A 143 7.64 -13.78 8.82
N GLU A 144 8.62 -13.08 8.25
CA GLU A 144 10.04 -13.40 8.46
C GLU A 144 10.44 -13.23 9.92
N THR A 145 9.93 -12.20 10.60
CA THR A 145 10.18 -11.98 12.04
C THR A 145 9.66 -13.13 12.90
N LEU A 146 8.52 -13.73 12.53
CA LEU A 146 7.96 -14.89 13.23
C LEU A 146 8.74 -16.19 12.99
N LYS A 147 9.48 -16.31 11.89
CA LYS A 147 10.36 -17.47 11.62
C LYS A 147 11.66 -17.44 12.42
N THR A 148 12.11 -16.23 12.79
CA THR A 148 13.36 -16.03 13.54
C THR A 148 13.20 -16.09 15.06
N LYS A 149 11.97 -16.22 15.56
CA LYS A 149 11.64 -16.35 17.00
C LYS A 149 11.32 -17.79 17.34
#